data_AF-A0A7Y4TPX7-F1
#
_entry.id   AF-A0A7Y4TPX7-F1
#
_cell.length_a   1.000
_cell.length_b   1.000
_cell.length_c   1.000
_cell.angle_alpha   90.00
_cell.angle_beta   90.00
_cell.angle_gamma   90.00
#
_symmetry.space_group_name_H-M   'P 1'
#
loop_
_entity.id
_entity.type
_entity.pdbx_description
1 polymer ?
#
loop_
_entity_poly.entity_id
_entity_poly.type
_entity_poly.pdbx_seq_one_letter_code
_entity_poly.pdbx_strand_id
1 'polypeptide(L)'
;MIDAKHIAALEAWLKKTRDDQNQLIVRLRDTENEADQLRSQIKALDEIAQQAESMIDNLIVSLRPGGRGGSKVSATSDEAIPQPEISPETFIKEQSPMPPREVRHPAASGTIAYFNRPQIVRSNRMEPISHRFADRTITQACTLLLKEAGIPLHVNDLYNLLVAGGMEFKGNNPTISVAVSLNRNRRFRKVGPGTFDLMMREASQAAS
;
A
#
# COMPACT_ATOMS: atom_id res chain seq x y z
N MET A 1 36.05 -3.20 -57.70
CA MET A 1 36.23 -4.30 -56.75
C MET A 1 35.62 -3.88 -55.43
N ILE A 2 34.62 -4.58 -54.92
CA ILE A 2 34.15 -4.36 -53.54
C ILE A 2 35.20 -5.04 -52.66
N ASP A 3 35.95 -4.24 -51.91
CA ASP A 3 37.10 -4.72 -51.14
C ASP A 3 36.67 -5.71 -50.05
N ALA A 4 37.34 -6.87 -49.98
CA ALA A 4 37.08 -7.94 -49.01
C ALA A 4 37.06 -7.44 -47.54
N LYS A 5 37.71 -6.31 -47.26
CA LYS A 5 37.67 -5.62 -45.97
C LYS A 5 36.28 -5.12 -45.58
N HIS A 6 35.49 -4.60 -46.54
CA HIS A 6 34.13 -4.13 -46.26
C HIS A 6 33.18 -5.29 -45.96
N ILE A 7 33.35 -6.43 -46.64
CA ILE A 7 32.56 -7.64 -46.40
C ILE A 7 32.86 -8.19 -44.99
N ALA A 8 34.14 -8.30 -44.63
CA ALA A 8 34.55 -8.75 -43.29
C ALA A 8 34.03 -7.82 -42.17
N ALA A 9 33.99 -6.50 -42.41
CA ALA A 9 33.44 -5.54 -41.45
C ALA A 9 31.92 -5.73 -41.26
N LEU A 10 31.18 -5.99 -42.34
CA LEU A 10 29.74 -6.27 -42.28
C LEU A 10 29.46 -7.60 -41.56
N GLU A 11 30.24 -8.64 -41.83
CA GLU A 11 30.13 -9.93 -41.14
C GLU A 11 30.40 -9.79 -39.63
N ALA A 12 31.43 -9.02 -39.26
CA ALA A 12 31.74 -8.73 -37.87
C ALA A 12 30.62 -7.94 -37.17
N TRP A 13 30.04 -6.94 -37.85
CA TRP A 13 28.94 -6.17 -37.31
C TRP A 13 27.68 -7.03 -37.15
N LEU A 14 27.35 -7.86 -38.14
CA LEU A 14 26.22 -8.79 -38.09
C LEU A 14 26.37 -9.79 -36.93
N LYS A 15 27.59 -10.31 -36.71
CA LYS A 15 27.88 -11.18 -35.57
C LYS A 15 27.67 -10.43 -34.24
N LYS A 16 28.24 -9.24 -34.12
CA LYS A 16 28.06 -8.39 -32.94
C LYS A 16 26.58 -8.11 -32.64
N THR A 17 25.79 -7.75 -33.65
CA THR A 17 24.36 -7.49 -33.49
C THR A 17 23.61 -8.73 -33.02
N ARG A 18 23.96 -9.92 -33.50
CA ARG A 18 23.38 -11.18 -33.01
C ARG A 18 23.77 -11.48 -31.56
N ASP A 19 25.02 -11.24 -31.21
CA ASP A 19 25.51 -11.42 -29.84
C ASP A 19 24.78 -10.46 -28.88
N ASP A 20 24.63 -9.19 -29.26
CA ASP A 20 23.88 -8.18 -28.52
C ASP A 20 22.40 -8.58 -28.39
N GLN A 21 21.78 -9.07 -29.49
CA GLN A 21 20.40 -9.56 -29.48
C GLN A 21 20.24 -10.74 -28.51
N ASN A 22 21.15 -11.72 -28.53
CA ASN A 22 21.11 -12.87 -27.64
C ASN A 22 21.23 -12.44 -26.16
N GLN A 23 22.11 -11.48 -25.86
CA GLN A 23 22.24 -10.93 -24.51
C GLN A 23 20.94 -10.26 -24.04
N LEU A 24 20.28 -9.50 -24.91
CA LEU A 24 19.00 -8.87 -24.57
C LEU A 24 17.89 -9.88 -24.34
N ILE A 25 17.84 -10.96 -25.13
CA ILE A 25 16.86 -12.05 -24.93
C ILE A 25 17.06 -12.73 -23.57
N VAL A 26 18.30 -12.97 -23.15
CA VAL A 26 18.59 -13.55 -21.83
C VAL A 26 18.13 -12.60 -20.72
N ARG A 27 18.50 -11.32 -20.80
CA ARG A 27 18.06 -10.32 -19.80
C ARG A 27 16.54 -10.19 -19.73
N LEU A 28 15.85 -10.24 -20.87
CA LEU A 28 14.40 -10.19 -20.90
C LEU A 28 13.79 -11.36 -20.11
N ARG A 29 14.29 -12.58 -20.33
CA ARG A 29 13.82 -13.77 -19.60
C ARG A 29 14.07 -13.66 -18.10
N ASP A 30 15.23 -13.14 -17.69
CA ASP A 30 15.53 -12.94 -16.28
C ASP A 30 14.55 -11.96 -15.63
N THR A 31 14.23 -10.85 -16.31
CA THR A 31 13.25 -9.87 -15.83
C THR A 31 11.82 -10.41 -15.81
N GLU A 32 11.44 -11.25 -16.78
CA GLU A 32 10.15 -11.92 -16.80
C GLU A 32 10.01 -12.89 -15.63
N ASN A 33 11.06 -13.67 -15.34
CA ASN A 33 11.10 -14.57 -14.18
C ASN A 33 10.98 -13.81 -12.84
N GLU A 34 11.67 -12.68 -12.70
CA GLU A 34 11.57 -11.84 -11.50
C GLU A 34 10.15 -11.27 -11.34
N ALA A 35 9.53 -10.83 -12.43
CA ALA A 35 8.15 -10.35 -12.41
C ALA A 35 7.16 -11.44 -11.99
N ASP A 36 7.33 -12.67 -12.48
CA ASP A 36 6.50 -13.81 -12.10
C ASP A 36 6.71 -14.19 -10.62
N GLN A 37 7.95 -14.11 -10.12
CA GLN A 37 8.24 -14.29 -8.70
C GLN A 37 7.53 -13.24 -7.84
N LEU A 38 7.61 -11.96 -8.19
CA LEU A 38 6.93 -10.89 -7.45
C LEU A 38 5.40 -11.07 -7.47
N ARG A 39 4.83 -11.46 -8.60
CA ARG A 39 3.39 -11.79 -8.70
C ARG A 39 3.00 -12.94 -7.77
N SER A 40 3.84 -13.97 -7.68
CA SER A 40 3.61 -15.09 -6.76
C SER A 40 3.65 -14.65 -5.29
N GLN A 41 4.58 -13.76 -4.94
CA GLN A 41 4.69 -13.19 -3.58
C GLN A 41 3.49 -12.31 -3.23
N ILE A 42 3.02 -11.47 -4.16
CA ILE A 42 1.81 -10.65 -3.97
C ILE A 42 0.62 -11.55 -3.69
N LYS A 43 0.42 -12.60 -4.50
CA LYS A 43 -0.68 -13.55 -4.30
C LYS A 43 -0.62 -14.22 -2.92
N ALA A 44 0.57 -14.63 -2.48
CA ALA A 44 0.75 -15.20 -1.16
C ALA A 44 0.43 -14.20 -0.03
N LEU A 45 0.81 -12.93 -0.20
CA LEU A 45 0.47 -11.87 0.77
C LEU A 45 -1.04 -11.59 0.80
N ASP A 46 -1.72 -11.62 -0.34
CA ASP A 46 -3.18 -11.46 -0.42
C ASP A 46 -3.91 -12.60 0.31
N GLU A 47 -3.44 -13.84 0.16
CA GLU A 47 -3.99 -15.00 0.89
C GLU A 47 -3.83 -14.84 2.42
N ILE A 48 -2.67 -14.36 2.88
CA ILE A 48 -2.43 -14.07 4.31
C ILE A 48 -3.32 -12.92 4.79
N ALA A 49 -3.49 -11.87 3.98
CA ALA A 49 -4.35 -10.75 4.30
C ALA A 49 -5.81 -11.19 4.46
N GLN A 50 -6.33 -12.00 3.53
CA GLN A 50 -7.69 -12.56 3.62
C GLN A 50 -7.88 -13.42 4.87
N GLN A 51 -6.87 -14.24 5.23
CA GLN A 51 -6.91 -15.00 6.48
C GLN A 51 -6.98 -14.08 7.70
N ALA A 52 -6.15 -13.04 7.74
CA ALA A 52 -6.14 -12.07 8.83
C ALA A 52 -7.48 -11.31 8.94
N GLU A 53 -8.07 -10.91 7.82
CA GLU A 53 -9.41 -10.28 7.77
C GLU A 53 -10.47 -11.20 8.39
N SER A 54 -10.48 -12.49 8.02
CA SER A 54 -11.43 -13.45 8.60
C SER A 54 -11.22 -13.68 10.11
N MET A 55 -9.97 -13.67 10.58
CA MET A 55 -9.66 -13.77 12.01
C MET A 55 -10.13 -12.52 12.76
N ILE A 56 -9.94 -11.33 12.17
CA ILE A 56 -10.41 -10.06 12.74
C ILE A 56 -11.93 -10.06 12.81
N ASP A 57 -12.64 -10.48 11.75
CA ASP A 57 -14.10 -10.54 11.75
C ASP A 57 -14.63 -11.48 12.84
N ASN A 58 -14.01 -12.64 13.02
CA ASN A 58 -14.35 -13.57 14.12
C ASN A 58 -14.09 -12.95 15.50
N LEU A 59 -13.00 -12.20 15.67
CA LEU A 59 -12.70 -11.48 16.91
C LEU A 59 -13.72 -10.36 17.16
N ILE A 60 -14.14 -9.63 16.14
CA ILE A 60 -15.18 -8.59 16.27
C ILE A 60 -16.53 -9.21 16.67
N VAL A 61 -16.91 -10.33 16.05
CA VAL A 61 -18.16 -11.05 16.41
C VAL A 61 -18.11 -11.53 17.86
N SER A 62 -16.99 -12.10 18.30
CA SER A 62 -16.83 -12.60 19.68
C SER A 62 -16.69 -11.49 20.73
N LEU A 63 -16.15 -10.33 20.37
CA LEU A 63 -15.94 -9.19 21.27
C LEU A 63 -17.07 -8.15 21.22
N ARG A 64 -18.11 -8.33 20.37
CA ARG A 64 -19.23 -7.39 20.29
C ARG A 64 -19.93 -7.28 21.66
N PRO A 65 -19.80 -6.16 22.39
CA PRO A 65 -20.42 -6.01 23.69
C PRO A 65 -21.89 -5.64 23.48
N GLY A 66 -22.79 -6.60 23.71
CA GLY A 66 -24.24 -6.36 23.71
C GLY A 66 -25.03 -7.21 22.73
N GLY A 67 -25.28 -8.46 23.11
CA GLY A 67 -26.17 -9.36 22.38
C GLY A 67 -26.76 -10.45 23.28
N ARG A 68 -27.45 -10.05 24.36
CA ARG A 68 -28.39 -10.96 25.05
C ARG A 68 -29.67 -11.04 24.21
N GLY A 69 -30.02 -12.22 23.71
CA GLY A 69 -31.40 -12.53 23.31
C GLY A 69 -31.60 -13.48 22.13
N GLY A 70 -31.73 -14.78 22.42
CA GLY A 70 -32.79 -15.62 21.85
C GLY A 70 -32.56 -16.33 20.51
N SER A 71 -32.24 -17.62 20.57
CA SER A 71 -32.90 -18.66 19.77
C SER A 71 -32.81 -19.97 20.55
N LYS A 72 -33.88 -20.29 21.27
CA LYS A 72 -34.91 -21.28 20.91
C LYS A 72 -34.44 -22.71 21.08
N VAL A 73 -34.90 -23.25 22.19
CA VAL A 73 -35.10 -24.66 22.48
C VAL A 73 -35.73 -25.35 21.26
N SER A 74 -35.13 -26.42 20.78
CA SER A 74 -35.83 -27.47 20.05
C SER A 74 -35.28 -28.80 20.54
N ALA A 75 -35.99 -29.37 21.50
CA ALA A 75 -35.84 -30.75 21.93
C ALA A 75 -36.51 -31.65 20.89
N THR A 76 -35.76 -32.56 20.28
CA THR A 76 -36.27 -33.85 19.78
C THR A 76 -35.18 -34.91 19.91
N SER A 77 -35.49 -35.84 20.81
CA SER A 77 -35.06 -37.22 21.08
C SER A 77 -33.88 -37.90 20.37
N ASP A 78 -33.20 -38.67 21.22
CA ASP A 78 -32.57 -39.99 21.03
C ASP A 78 -31.08 -40.13 20.68
N GLU A 79 -30.49 -41.06 21.43
CA GLU A 79 -29.25 -41.85 21.22
C GLU A 79 -27.97 -41.50 22.02
N ALA A 80 -27.86 -42.17 23.18
CA ALA A 80 -26.71 -42.91 23.76
C ALA A 80 -25.27 -42.32 23.92
N ILE A 81 -24.88 -42.07 25.20
CA ILE A 81 -23.69 -42.56 26.00
C ILE A 81 -22.25 -42.56 25.37
N PRO A 82 -21.10 -42.36 26.11
CA PRO A 82 -20.80 -41.83 27.46
C PRO A 82 -19.69 -40.73 27.54
N GLN A 83 -19.61 -40.08 28.71
CA GLN A 83 -18.46 -39.28 29.19
C GLN A 83 -17.20 -40.12 29.45
N PRO A 84 -16.04 -39.48 29.67
CA PRO A 84 -15.17 -39.90 30.76
C PRO A 84 -15.00 -38.81 31.82
N GLU A 85 -15.14 -39.27 33.05
CA GLU A 85 -14.93 -38.58 34.32
C GLU A 85 -13.49 -38.08 34.50
N ILE A 86 -13.35 -36.93 35.16
CA ILE A 86 -12.31 -36.74 36.18
C ILE A 86 -12.95 -35.99 37.36
N SER A 87 -12.99 -36.67 38.51
CA SER A 87 -13.42 -36.22 39.85
C SER A 87 -12.17 -36.21 40.77
N PRO A 88 -12.20 -35.77 42.05
CA PRO A 88 -12.80 -34.57 42.67
C PRO A 88 -11.86 -33.90 43.73
N GLU A 89 -12.42 -32.95 44.52
CA GLU A 89 -11.98 -32.46 45.86
C GLU A 89 -10.96 -31.30 45.92
N THR A 90 -11.28 -30.15 46.54
CA THR A 90 -11.51 -30.05 48.00
C THR A 90 -12.33 -28.81 48.38
N PHE A 91 -13.27 -29.04 49.31
CA PHE A 91 -13.96 -28.07 50.17
C PHE A 91 -13.00 -27.28 51.05
N ILE A 92 -13.19 -25.95 51.22
CA ILE A 92 -13.22 -25.27 52.53
C ILE A 92 -14.25 -24.13 52.49
N LYS A 93 -14.92 -23.97 53.63
CA LYS A 93 -16.15 -23.24 53.98
C LYS A 93 -15.81 -21.94 54.74
N GLU A 94 -16.80 -21.04 54.86
CA GLU A 94 -16.90 -19.87 55.79
C GLU A 94 -16.11 -18.60 55.39
N GLN A 95 -16.61 -17.37 55.51
CA GLN A 95 -17.66 -16.78 56.35
C GLN A 95 -17.99 -15.37 55.78
N SER A 96 -19.26 -14.95 55.76
CA SER A 96 -19.62 -13.51 55.65
C SER A 96 -19.55 -12.85 57.04
N PRO A 97 -19.34 -11.51 57.16
CA PRO A 97 -20.50 -10.60 57.26
C PRO A 97 -20.29 -9.14 56.75
N MET A 98 -21.34 -8.50 56.22
CA MET A 98 -21.50 -7.02 56.10
C MET A 98 -21.93 -6.40 57.47
N PRO A 99 -22.08 -5.06 57.72
CA PRO A 99 -22.37 -3.88 56.84
C PRO A 99 -21.72 -2.53 57.35
N PRO A 100 -22.32 -1.29 57.27
CA PRO A 100 -22.93 -0.47 56.19
C PRO A 100 -22.34 0.97 56.07
N ARG A 101 -22.56 1.71 54.95
CA ARG A 101 -23.21 3.05 54.88
C ARG A 101 -22.91 3.85 53.60
N GLU A 102 -23.96 4.58 53.20
CA GLU A 102 -24.10 5.54 52.11
C GLU A 102 -23.14 6.74 52.18
N VAL A 103 -22.66 7.23 51.02
CA VAL A 103 -22.65 8.67 50.69
C VAL A 103 -22.86 8.83 49.17
N ARG A 104 -23.79 9.71 48.80
CA ARG A 104 -24.15 10.12 47.42
C ARG A 104 -23.14 11.13 46.82
N HIS A 105 -23.26 11.35 45.50
CA HIS A 105 -23.00 12.59 44.73
C HIS A 105 -21.67 12.73 43.94
N PRO A 106 -21.66 13.50 42.81
CA PRO A 106 -21.35 12.96 41.48
C PRO A 106 -20.26 13.74 40.69
N ALA A 107 -20.04 13.31 39.44
CA ALA A 107 -19.50 14.06 38.32
C ALA A 107 -17.99 14.36 38.25
N ALA A 108 -17.55 14.43 36.99
CA ALA A 108 -16.39 15.13 36.45
C ALA A 108 -15.08 14.34 36.26
N SER A 109 -14.75 14.21 34.98
CA SER A 109 -13.42 14.49 34.43
C SER A 109 -12.33 13.44 34.68
N GLY A 110 -12.44 12.32 33.96
CA GLY A 110 -11.34 11.39 33.74
C GLY A 110 -10.63 11.69 32.42
N THR A 111 -9.70 12.63 32.46
CA THR A 111 -8.38 12.59 31.80
C THR A 111 -8.33 12.06 30.36
N ILE A 112 -8.34 12.98 29.39
CA ILE A 112 -7.81 12.75 28.03
C ILE A 112 -6.33 12.38 28.19
N ALA A 113 -6.03 11.08 28.14
CA ALA A 113 -4.67 10.61 27.94
C ALA A 113 -4.27 11.03 26.53
N TYR A 114 -3.37 12.01 26.45
CA TYR A 114 -2.67 12.38 25.24
C TYR A 114 -2.06 11.11 24.65
N PHE A 115 -2.69 10.56 23.62
CA PHE A 115 -2.05 9.59 22.75
C PHE A 115 -0.82 10.26 22.18
N ASN A 116 0.31 9.94 22.81
CA ASN A 116 1.65 10.18 22.31
C ASN A 116 1.78 9.36 21.03
N ARG A 117 1.27 9.91 19.92
CA ARG A 117 1.43 9.35 18.59
C ARG A 117 2.91 9.56 18.27
N PRO A 118 3.75 8.52 18.18
CA PRO A 118 5.07 8.72 17.63
C PRO A 118 4.84 9.24 16.21
N GLN A 119 5.23 10.50 15.97
CA GLN A 119 5.42 10.99 14.62
C GLN A 119 6.41 10.03 13.99
N ILE A 120 5.88 9.13 13.16
CA ILE A 120 6.70 8.39 12.22
C ILE A 120 7.13 9.45 11.21
N VAL A 121 8.24 10.11 11.50
CA VAL A 121 9.02 10.84 10.51
C VAL A 121 9.56 9.76 9.58
N ARG A 122 8.70 9.26 8.68
CA ARG A 122 9.13 8.43 7.55
C ARG A 122 9.84 9.38 6.61
N SER A 123 11.10 9.67 6.93
CA SER A 123 12.12 9.96 5.93
C SER A 123 12.33 8.68 5.11
N ASN A 124 11.30 8.24 4.40
CA ASN A 124 11.44 7.25 3.34
C ASN A 124 12.19 7.98 2.24
N ARG A 125 13.52 7.98 2.34
CA ARG A 125 14.42 8.25 1.24
C ARG A 125 14.18 7.11 0.24
N MET A 126 13.11 7.22 -0.55
CA MET A 126 12.90 6.34 -1.68
C MET A 126 14.12 6.50 -2.58
N GLU A 127 14.82 5.40 -2.81
CA GLU A 127 15.96 5.41 -3.71
C GLU A 127 15.47 5.63 -5.14
N PRO A 128 16.17 6.46 -5.92
CA PRO A 128 15.79 6.72 -7.30
C PRO A 128 15.97 5.45 -8.13
N ILE A 129 14.86 4.90 -8.61
CA ILE A 129 14.81 3.73 -9.51
C ILE A 129 15.33 4.13 -10.91
N SER A 130 15.24 5.42 -11.25
CA SER A 130 15.65 5.97 -12.53
C SER A 130 16.21 7.39 -12.38
N HIS A 131 16.96 7.88 -13.37
CA HIS A 131 17.42 9.27 -13.46
C HIS A 131 16.60 10.12 -14.45
N ARG A 132 15.43 9.63 -14.87
CA ARG A 132 14.58 10.24 -15.91
C ARG A 132 14.26 11.73 -15.69
N PHE A 133 14.18 12.14 -14.43
CA PHE A 133 13.78 13.48 -14.02
C PHE A 133 14.91 14.28 -13.35
N ALA A 134 16.13 13.75 -13.28
CA ALA A 134 17.26 14.40 -12.59
C ALA A 134 17.54 15.82 -13.11
N ASP A 135 17.50 16.00 -14.44
CA ASP A 135 17.78 17.29 -15.09
C ASP A 135 16.51 18.10 -15.45
N ARG A 136 15.34 17.66 -14.98
CA ARG A 136 14.05 18.28 -15.36
C ARG A 136 13.49 19.14 -14.24
N THR A 137 12.79 20.19 -14.62
CA THR A 137 12.00 20.96 -13.65
C THR A 137 10.78 20.15 -13.19
N ILE A 138 10.29 20.42 -11.97
CA ILE A 138 9.09 19.80 -11.39
C ILE A 138 7.93 19.81 -12.39
N THR A 139 7.66 20.97 -13.01
CA THR A 139 6.55 21.10 -13.96
C THR A 139 6.71 20.23 -15.21
N GLN A 140 7.91 20.11 -15.75
CA GLN A 140 8.17 19.26 -16.93
C GLN A 140 7.97 17.79 -16.58
N ALA A 141 8.51 17.34 -15.44
CA ALA A 141 8.38 15.96 -14.99
C ALA A 141 6.93 15.60 -14.65
N CYS A 142 6.20 16.45 -13.92
CA CYS A 142 4.77 16.24 -13.66
C CYS A 142 3.91 16.24 -14.93
N THR A 143 4.28 17.02 -15.96
CA THR A 143 3.58 16.97 -17.26
C THR A 143 3.69 15.57 -17.87
N LEU A 144 4.89 14.96 -17.83
CA LEU A 144 5.09 13.61 -18.34
C LEU A 144 4.31 12.59 -17.53
N LEU A 145 4.38 12.66 -16.19
CA LEU A 145 3.67 11.74 -15.31
C LEU A 145 2.14 11.78 -15.49
N LEU A 146 1.56 12.99 -15.56
CA LEU A 146 0.11 13.14 -15.76
C LEU A 146 -0.36 12.79 -17.18
N LYS A 147 0.55 12.89 -18.16
CA LYS A 147 0.30 12.46 -19.54
C LYS A 147 0.33 10.93 -19.65
N GLU A 148 1.28 10.29 -18.99
CA GLU A 148 1.43 8.82 -18.98
C GLU A 148 0.36 8.13 -18.17
N ALA A 149 0.03 8.66 -16.98
CA ALA A 149 -1.00 8.08 -16.14
C ALA A 149 -2.41 8.21 -16.73
N GLY A 150 -2.65 9.23 -17.55
CA GLY A 150 -3.97 9.50 -18.15
C GLY A 150 -5.08 9.86 -17.16
N ILE A 151 -4.80 9.85 -15.85
CA ILE A 151 -5.73 10.15 -14.75
C ILE A 151 -5.20 11.30 -13.88
N PRO A 152 -6.07 12.00 -13.13
CA PRO A 152 -5.60 12.96 -12.12
C PRO A 152 -4.78 12.26 -11.04
N LEU A 153 -3.69 12.87 -10.61
CA LEU A 153 -2.82 12.31 -9.57
C LEU A 153 -2.74 13.24 -8.35
N HIS A 154 -2.65 12.63 -7.17
CA HIS A 154 -2.43 13.35 -5.94
C HIS A 154 -0.97 13.82 -5.86
N VAL A 155 -0.72 14.94 -5.18
CA VAL A 155 0.61 15.54 -5.00
C VAL A 155 1.60 14.58 -4.36
N ASN A 156 1.12 13.73 -3.44
CA ASN A 156 1.95 12.72 -2.81
C ASN A 156 2.43 11.66 -3.81
N ASP A 157 1.56 11.23 -4.71
CA ASP A 157 1.89 10.23 -5.74
C ASP A 157 2.84 10.84 -6.76
N LEU A 158 2.58 12.09 -7.18
CA LEU A 158 3.50 12.84 -8.03
C LEU A 158 4.86 12.97 -7.36
N TYR A 159 4.93 13.33 -6.08
CA TYR A 159 6.19 13.40 -5.35
C TYR A 159 6.94 12.06 -5.34
N ASN A 160 6.27 10.96 -5.02
CA ASN A 160 6.89 9.63 -5.00
C ASN A 160 7.42 9.23 -6.38
N LEU A 161 6.65 9.48 -7.44
CA LEU A 161 7.06 9.21 -8.82
C LEU A 161 8.22 10.10 -9.28
N LEU A 162 8.28 11.35 -8.82
CA LEU A 162 9.38 12.26 -9.11
C LEU A 162 10.67 11.77 -8.44
N VAL A 163 10.61 11.42 -7.15
CA VAL A 163 11.77 10.89 -6.42
C VAL A 163 12.21 9.55 -7.00
N ALA A 164 11.27 8.64 -7.28
CA ALA A 164 11.56 7.38 -7.95
C ALA A 164 12.20 7.58 -9.34
N GLY A 165 11.85 8.66 -10.03
CA GLY A 165 12.48 9.05 -11.30
C GLY A 165 13.74 9.91 -11.17
N GLY A 166 14.31 10.04 -9.96
CA GLY A 166 15.62 10.67 -9.77
C GLY A 166 15.59 12.17 -9.52
N MET A 167 14.41 12.73 -9.25
CA MET A 167 14.29 14.14 -8.87
C MET A 167 14.63 14.32 -7.39
N GLU A 168 15.62 15.15 -7.12
CA GLU A 168 16.01 15.50 -5.75
C GLU A 168 15.30 16.77 -5.28
N PHE A 169 14.77 16.73 -4.05
CA PHE A 169 14.19 17.88 -3.38
C PHE A 169 15.08 18.30 -2.22
N LYS A 170 15.55 19.55 -2.24
CA LYS A 170 16.43 20.10 -1.19
C LYS A 170 15.66 20.71 0.01
N GLY A 171 14.33 20.71 -0.02
CA GLY A 171 13.48 21.38 0.96
C GLY A 171 12.73 20.41 1.89
N ASN A 172 12.39 20.89 3.09
CA ASN A 172 11.70 20.09 4.12
C ASN A 172 10.25 19.72 3.76
N ASN A 173 9.66 20.43 2.79
CA ASN A 173 8.27 20.23 2.35
C ASN A 173 8.20 20.06 0.81
N PRO A 174 8.61 18.90 0.28
CA PRO A 174 8.67 18.68 -1.16
C PRO A 174 7.27 18.64 -1.81
N THR A 175 6.27 18.09 -1.12
CA THR A 175 4.87 18.05 -1.60
C THR A 175 4.28 19.46 -1.77
N ILE A 176 4.54 20.37 -0.83
CA ILE A 176 4.13 21.78 -0.97
C ILE A 176 4.82 22.41 -2.19
N SER A 177 6.11 22.14 -2.38
CA SER A 177 6.89 22.64 -3.52
C SER A 177 6.32 22.15 -4.86
N VAL A 178 5.92 20.88 -4.93
CA VAL A 178 5.22 20.31 -6.09
C VAL A 178 3.88 21.00 -6.31
N ALA A 179 3.02 21.06 -5.29
CA ALA A 179 1.69 21.65 -5.40
C ALA A 179 1.72 23.12 -5.85
N VAL A 180 2.64 23.91 -5.28
CA VAL A 180 2.82 25.33 -5.66
C VAL A 180 3.31 25.46 -7.09
N SER A 181 4.26 24.61 -7.52
CA SER A 181 4.78 24.60 -8.89
C SER A 181 3.68 24.28 -9.92
N LEU A 182 2.79 23.36 -9.59
CA LEU A 182 1.64 23.01 -10.45
C LEU A 182 0.59 24.12 -10.47
N ASN A 183 0.26 24.72 -9.32
CA ASN A 183 -0.70 25.82 -9.24
C ASN A 183 -0.28 27.06 -10.05
N ARG A 184 1.03 27.32 -10.17
CA ARG A 184 1.56 28.45 -10.95
C ARG A 184 1.49 28.24 -12.46
N ASN A 185 1.29 27.01 -12.93
CA ASN A 185 1.34 26.69 -14.34
C ASN A 185 -0.06 26.35 -14.89
N ARG A 186 -0.53 27.17 -15.85
CA ARG A 186 -1.86 27.09 -16.47
C ARG A 186 -2.16 25.76 -17.19
N ARG A 187 -1.16 24.90 -17.40
CA ARG A 187 -1.37 23.56 -17.99
C ARG A 187 -2.00 22.59 -17.01
N PHE A 188 -1.88 22.84 -15.71
CA PHE A 188 -2.44 21.98 -14.67
C PHE A 188 -3.72 22.59 -14.10
N ARG A 189 -4.69 21.72 -13.83
CA ARG A 189 -5.94 22.08 -13.17
C ARG A 189 -6.04 21.31 -11.87
N LYS A 190 -6.36 22.02 -10.79
CA LYS A 190 -6.70 21.37 -9.52
C LYS A 190 -8.11 20.80 -9.63
N VAL A 191 -8.24 19.49 -9.52
CA VAL A 191 -9.54 18.79 -9.59
C VAL A 191 -10.06 18.38 -8.21
N GLY A 192 -9.19 18.43 -7.20
CA GLY A 192 -9.55 18.08 -5.82
C GLY A 192 -8.50 18.53 -4.81
N PRO A 193 -8.71 18.28 -3.50
CA PRO A 193 -7.69 18.54 -2.49
C PRO A 193 -6.42 17.77 -2.83
N GLY A 194 -5.32 18.50 -3.04
CA GLY A 194 -4.03 17.92 -3.41
C GLY A 194 -4.01 17.13 -4.73
N THR A 195 -5.03 17.23 -5.59
CA THR A 195 -5.13 16.39 -6.80
C THR A 195 -5.11 17.26 -8.06
N PHE A 196 -4.22 16.91 -8.99
CA PHE A 196 -3.95 17.69 -10.19
C PHE A 196 -4.19 16.87 -11.45
N ASP A 197 -4.68 17.57 -12.46
CA ASP A 197 -5.00 17.05 -13.79
C ASP A 197 -4.32 17.90 -14.87
N LEU A 198 -4.10 17.32 -16.04
CA LEU A 198 -3.47 18.00 -17.17
C LEU A 198 -4.56 18.48 -18.15
N MET A 199 -4.70 19.80 -18.32
CA MET A 199 -5.76 20.38 -19.16
C MET A 199 -5.64 20.01 -20.64
N MET A 200 -4.43 19.75 -21.13
CA MET A 200 -4.17 19.45 -22.55
C MET A 200 -4.49 18.00 -22.96
N ARG A 201 -5.29 17.25 -22.18
CA ARG A 201 -5.77 15.91 -22.58
C ARG A 201 -6.67 15.95 -23.82
N GLU A 202 -7.46 17.00 -23.96
CA GLU A 202 -8.44 17.18 -25.05
C GLU A 202 -7.83 17.13 -26.46
N ALA A 203 -6.63 17.68 -26.66
CA ALA A 203 -6.00 17.73 -27.98
C ALA A 203 -5.50 16.35 -28.48
N SER A 204 -5.34 15.38 -27.58
CA SER A 204 -4.90 14.02 -27.93
C SER A 204 -6.08 13.06 -28.08
N GLN A 205 -7.22 13.35 -27.45
CA GLN A 205 -8.43 12.51 -27.52
C GLN A 205 -9.32 12.85 -28.72
N ALA A 206 -9.21 14.06 -29.29
CA ALA A 206 -9.95 14.45 -30.50
C ALA A 206 -9.31 13.97 -31.83
N ALA A 207 -8.24 13.18 -31.77
CA ALA A 207 -7.48 12.71 -32.94
C ALA A 207 -7.49 11.18 -33.11
N SER A 208 -8.39 10.47 -32.42
CA SER A 208 -8.65 9.03 -32.59
C SER A 208 -10.04 8.78 -33.14
#